data_AF-A0A2A7MEM4-F1
#
_entry.id   AF-A0A2A7MEM4-F1
#
_cell.length_a   1.000
_cell.length_b   1.000
_cell.length_c   1.000
_cell.angle_alpha   90.00
_cell.angle_beta   90.00
_cell.angle_gamma   90.00
#
_symmetry.space_group_name_H-M   'P 1'
#
loop_
_entity.id
_entity.type
_entity.pdbx_description
1 polymer ?
#
loop_
_entity_poly.entity_id
_entity_poly.type
_entity_poly.pdbx_seq_one_letter_code
_entity_poly.pdbx_strand_id
1 'polypeptide(L)'
;MRKYFEFECNNELFEKFSDFIPDIEEKLNKSDTEDNIKNIERLIEHKLPGVFVDLYSKYDGEKYDEYLGLMLGFSLMSTNDILDTINNFKHMDFELMSMQTGFIKDDTISSKVPFASDGSGNFIAFDMNPDKNGIIGQIITVDLDNNRSYLLADSLEGLYEFIFKTLKCKKMYITVGDNGKAYFEFESGHLFNKLDGISGEVGRDSNEYIKMPRDFWKSYYVDHLKDDKVSKELLANEKSLFIKNENLSFKPLQYMNNLREVVIHNCNITDFSFISKASELRKLYIVNCKFSKDELKYLSSLSHLKELSLNIMEIESIKCLTDLKNLKDLSLRKIDKLNVEELSNFKSLEHLSLEELSIPNFDFINNLKSLKELCIDKIKIKDLSFLKNLTMLNKFIMRYKAEDERNINFISNLKKIKEVQYPVSDMSIYKECPCIEEIGVDAENIFNIEMLKDTNIRSVMVYNASSKENVDNLISKIKSYIELNSWGYMEN
;
A
#
# COMPACT_ATOMS: atom_id res chain seq x y z
N MET A 1 -33.72 20.76 -9.63
CA MET A 1 -33.35 22.07 -10.17
C MET A 1 -32.76 22.89 -9.01
N ARG A 2 -31.47 22.68 -8.70
CA ARG A 2 -30.76 23.41 -7.64
C ARG A 2 -30.27 24.72 -8.27
N LYS A 3 -30.63 25.87 -7.70
CA LYS A 3 -30.06 27.15 -8.10
C LYS A 3 -28.60 27.15 -7.66
N TYR A 4 -27.70 26.95 -8.62
CA TYR A 4 -26.30 27.33 -8.45
C TYR A 4 -26.31 28.84 -8.19
N PHE A 5 -25.65 29.27 -7.12
CA PHE A 5 -25.26 30.67 -7.04
C PHE A 5 -24.22 30.83 -8.14
N GLU A 6 -24.54 31.59 -9.20
CA GLU A 6 -23.51 32.06 -10.11
C GLU A 6 -22.58 32.95 -9.29
N PHE A 7 -21.47 32.36 -8.84
CA PHE A 7 -20.33 33.12 -8.37
C PHE A 7 -19.78 33.86 -9.60
N GLU A 8 -19.95 35.18 -9.64
CA GLU A 8 -19.16 35.98 -10.55
C GLU A 8 -17.70 35.82 -10.15
N CYS A 9 -16.99 35.03 -10.94
CA CYS A 9 -15.58 34.73 -10.80
C CYS A 9 -14.80 36.03 -11.04
N ASN A 10 -14.54 36.79 -9.99
CA ASN A 10 -13.60 37.91 -9.99
C ASN A 10 -13.13 38.17 -8.55
N ASN A 11 -11.85 37.90 -8.27
CA ASN A 11 -11.02 38.59 -7.25
C ASN A 11 -11.40 38.59 -5.75
N GLU A 12 -12.55 38.09 -5.30
CA GLU A 12 -13.06 38.31 -3.94
C GLU A 12 -12.70 37.24 -2.88
N LEU A 13 -11.83 36.26 -3.15
CA LEU A 13 -11.52 35.21 -2.14
C LEU A 13 -10.99 35.84 -0.84
N PHE A 14 -9.98 36.71 -0.96
CA PHE A 14 -9.40 37.40 0.18
C PHE A 14 -10.29 38.52 0.73
N GLU A 15 -11.11 39.16 -0.11
CA GLU A 15 -12.14 40.09 0.36
C GLU A 15 -13.18 39.39 1.24
N LYS A 16 -13.53 38.15 0.91
CA LYS A 16 -14.43 37.35 1.75
C LYS A 16 -13.73 36.76 2.96
N PHE A 17 -12.44 36.48 2.91
CA PHE A 17 -11.68 36.08 4.09
C PHE A 17 -11.43 37.25 5.03
N SER A 18 -11.33 38.49 4.55
CA SER A 18 -11.12 39.67 5.39
C SER A 18 -12.31 39.97 6.31
N ASP A 19 -13.52 39.52 5.92
CA ASP A 19 -14.70 39.48 6.82
C ASP A 19 -14.45 38.65 8.10
N PHE A 20 -13.51 37.70 8.05
CA PHE A 20 -13.22 36.77 9.14
C PHE A 20 -11.82 36.98 9.76
N ILE A 21 -10.82 37.36 8.95
CA ILE A 21 -9.43 37.61 9.37
C ILE A 21 -9.06 39.06 9.00
N PRO A 22 -9.09 40.00 9.97
CA PRO A 22 -8.63 41.37 9.74
C PRO A 22 -7.19 41.40 9.24
N ASP A 23 -6.91 42.33 8.33
CA ASP A 23 -5.56 42.58 7.78
C ASP A 23 -4.90 41.36 7.14
N ILE A 24 -5.70 40.43 6.59
CA ILE A 24 -5.21 39.19 5.96
C ILE A 24 -4.15 39.45 4.88
N GLU A 25 -4.26 40.54 4.13
CA GLU A 25 -3.30 40.90 3.09
C GLU A 25 -1.89 41.15 3.65
N GLU A 26 -1.77 41.65 4.89
CA GLU A 26 -0.48 41.84 5.55
C GLU A 26 0.15 40.53 6.00
N LYS A 27 -0.63 39.44 6.03
CA LYS A 27 -0.22 38.11 6.49
C LYS A 27 0.17 37.19 5.32
N LEU A 28 0.09 37.69 4.09
CA LEU A 28 0.46 36.99 2.87
C LEU A 28 1.77 37.51 2.28
N ASN A 29 2.48 36.66 1.53
CA ASN A 29 3.66 37.08 0.79
C ASN A 29 3.23 37.90 -0.44
N LYS A 30 4.03 38.91 -0.80
CA LYS A 30 3.81 39.64 -2.06
C LYS A 30 4.15 38.74 -3.25
N SER A 31 3.38 38.86 -4.32
CA SER A 31 3.63 38.11 -5.55
C SER A 31 4.97 38.48 -6.20
N ASP A 32 5.73 37.44 -6.53
CA ASP A 32 6.84 37.41 -7.51
C ASP A 32 6.88 36.02 -8.17
N THR A 33 5.72 35.59 -8.71
CA THR A 33 5.43 34.16 -8.96
C THR A 33 5.45 33.74 -10.42
N GLU A 34 5.54 34.67 -11.37
CA GLU A 34 5.36 34.37 -12.81
C GLU A 34 6.30 33.28 -13.32
N ASP A 35 7.58 33.35 -12.96
CA ASP A 35 8.57 32.37 -13.40
C ASP A 35 8.36 31.02 -12.71
N ASN A 36 7.96 31.02 -11.43
CA ASN A 36 7.65 29.80 -10.71
C ASN A 36 6.39 29.11 -11.24
N ILE A 37 5.32 29.84 -11.55
CA ILE A 37 4.11 29.30 -12.18
C ILE A 37 4.47 28.63 -13.52
N LYS A 38 5.26 29.30 -14.38
CA LYS A 38 5.75 28.72 -15.63
C LYS A 38 6.62 27.47 -15.40
N ASN A 39 7.41 27.43 -14.33
CA ASN A 39 8.20 26.25 -13.96
C ASN A 39 7.31 25.09 -13.51
N ILE A 40 6.30 25.34 -12.67
CA ILE A 40 5.33 24.33 -12.20
C ILE A 40 4.61 23.73 -13.42
N GLU A 41 4.03 24.57 -14.28
CA GLU A 41 3.30 24.12 -15.48
C GLU A 41 4.19 23.27 -16.41
N ARG A 42 5.47 23.62 -16.55
CA ARG A 42 6.43 22.84 -17.33
C ARG A 42 6.71 21.48 -16.68
N LEU A 43 6.83 21.44 -15.35
CA LEU A 43 7.11 20.21 -14.61
C LEU A 43 5.95 19.22 -14.67
N ILE A 44 4.71 19.71 -14.69
CA ILE A 44 3.51 18.87 -14.67
C ILE A 44 2.92 18.65 -16.07
N GLU A 45 3.49 19.28 -17.10
CA GLU A 45 3.05 19.21 -18.50
C GLU A 45 1.57 19.63 -18.71
N HIS A 46 1.05 20.45 -17.80
CA HIS A 46 -0.32 20.94 -17.80
C HIS A 46 -0.36 22.41 -17.37
N LYS A 47 -1.38 23.12 -17.83
CA LYS A 47 -1.69 24.47 -17.34
C LYS A 47 -2.34 24.40 -15.96
N LEU A 48 -1.94 25.31 -15.08
CA LEU A 48 -2.61 25.47 -13.80
C LEU A 48 -3.97 26.16 -14.02
N PRO A 49 -4.97 25.93 -13.15
CA PRO A 49 -6.26 26.60 -13.26
C PRO A 49 -6.12 28.11 -13.27
N GLY A 50 -6.87 28.81 -14.12
CA GLY A 50 -6.79 30.28 -14.24
C GLY A 50 -7.00 31.00 -12.90
N VAL A 51 -7.96 30.52 -12.10
CA VAL A 51 -8.23 31.07 -10.75
C VAL A 51 -7.04 30.90 -9.81
N PHE A 52 -6.26 29.83 -9.93
CA PHE A 52 -5.02 29.66 -9.18
C PHE A 52 -3.97 30.68 -9.61
N VAL A 53 -3.81 30.88 -10.92
CA VAL A 53 -2.87 31.87 -11.47
C VAL A 53 -3.26 33.29 -11.04
N ASP A 54 -4.55 33.62 -11.08
CA ASP A 54 -5.06 34.93 -10.66
C ASP A 54 -4.81 35.18 -9.17
N LEU A 55 -4.98 34.15 -8.32
CA LEU A 55 -4.66 34.21 -6.89
C LEU A 55 -3.18 34.54 -6.66
N TYR A 56 -2.31 33.76 -7.31
CA TYR A 56 -0.85 33.88 -7.14
C TYR A 56 -0.24 35.08 -7.86
N SER A 57 -0.98 35.73 -8.76
CA SER A 57 -0.59 37.02 -9.33
C SER A 57 -0.56 38.14 -8.29
N LYS A 58 -1.33 38.00 -7.19
CA LYS A 58 -1.43 38.98 -6.11
C LYS A 58 -0.60 38.60 -4.88
N TYR A 59 -0.68 37.34 -4.45
CA TYR A 59 -0.05 36.86 -3.22
C TYR A 59 0.61 35.49 -3.40
N ASP A 60 1.83 35.30 -2.89
CA ASP A 60 2.60 34.06 -2.99
C ASP A 60 2.48 33.18 -1.73
N GLY A 61 1.26 32.82 -1.38
CA GLY A 61 0.95 32.03 -0.18
C GLY A 61 1.05 32.82 1.13
N GLU A 62 0.92 32.09 2.24
CA GLU A 62 0.98 32.63 3.60
C GLU A 62 2.41 32.94 4.03
N LYS A 63 2.59 33.96 4.87
CA LYS A 63 3.89 34.20 5.52
C LYS A 63 4.23 33.04 6.46
N TYR A 64 5.49 32.62 6.41
CA TYR A 64 6.00 31.45 7.15
C TYR A 64 5.63 31.45 8.63
N ASP A 65 5.65 32.60 9.30
CA ASP A 65 5.37 32.67 10.72
C ASP A 65 3.87 32.77 11.04
N GLU A 66 3.01 33.17 10.10
CA GLU A 66 1.60 33.45 10.36
C GLU A 66 0.74 32.20 10.55
N TYR A 67 0.90 31.17 9.70
CA TYR A 67 0.08 29.95 9.66
C TYR A 67 -1.42 30.22 9.88
N LEU A 68 -2.10 30.68 8.84
CA LEU A 68 -3.54 31.02 8.88
C LEU A 68 -4.43 29.80 8.63
N GLY A 69 -3.92 28.81 7.89
CA GLY A 69 -4.67 27.62 7.54
C GLY A 69 -5.85 27.92 6.60
N LEU A 70 -5.67 28.82 5.63
CA LEU A 70 -6.76 29.33 4.79
C LEU A 70 -7.50 28.25 4.01
N MET A 71 -6.83 27.14 3.71
CA MET A 71 -7.37 26.02 2.96
C MET A 71 -7.78 24.90 3.91
N LEU A 72 -8.93 25.05 4.59
CA LEU A 72 -9.46 24.03 5.51
C LEU A 72 -8.47 23.65 6.63
N GLY A 73 -7.76 24.62 7.20
CA GLY A 73 -6.74 24.40 8.23
C GLY A 73 -5.34 24.13 7.68
N PHE A 74 -5.17 24.01 6.35
CA PHE A 74 -3.88 23.91 5.66
C PHE A 74 -3.41 25.28 5.22
N SER A 75 -2.14 25.57 5.44
CA SER A 75 -1.50 26.81 5.04
C SER A 75 -1.34 26.85 3.53
N LEU A 76 -1.77 27.95 2.89
CA LEU A 76 -1.56 28.20 1.47
C LEU A 76 -0.05 28.34 1.17
N MET A 77 0.49 27.44 0.36
CA MET A 77 1.93 27.31 0.12
C MET A 77 2.47 28.43 -0.77
N SER A 78 3.75 28.81 -0.61
CA SER A 78 4.43 29.63 -1.62
C SER A 78 4.72 28.82 -2.89
N THR A 79 4.84 29.47 -4.04
CA THR A 79 5.20 28.78 -5.29
C THR A 79 6.57 28.10 -5.23
N ASN A 80 7.50 28.58 -4.41
CA ASN A 80 8.77 27.91 -4.14
C ASN A 80 8.53 26.57 -3.41
N ASP A 81 7.73 26.57 -2.34
CA ASP A 81 7.43 25.34 -1.60
C ASP A 81 6.69 24.32 -2.47
N ILE A 82 5.81 24.79 -3.36
CA ILE A 82 5.10 23.93 -4.33
C ILE A 82 6.11 23.27 -5.28
N LEU A 83 7.04 24.05 -5.85
CA LEU A 83 8.07 23.52 -6.75
C LEU A 83 8.95 22.47 -6.06
N ASP A 84 9.44 22.77 -4.86
CA ASP A 84 10.27 21.85 -4.09
C ASP A 84 9.52 20.56 -3.76
N THR A 85 8.25 20.67 -3.39
CA THR A 85 7.41 19.51 -3.08
C THR A 85 7.15 18.64 -4.31
N ILE A 86 6.83 19.24 -5.47
CA ILE A 86 6.65 18.48 -6.73
C ILE A 86 7.93 17.74 -7.12
N ASN A 87 9.09 18.39 -6.99
CA ASN A 87 10.37 17.75 -7.27
C ASN A 87 10.60 16.55 -6.33
N ASN A 88 10.28 16.69 -5.05
CA ASN A 88 10.36 15.59 -4.10
C ASN A 88 9.39 14.45 -4.47
N PHE A 89 8.14 14.76 -4.83
CA PHE A 89 7.14 13.76 -5.23
C PHE A 89 7.56 12.94 -6.46
N LYS A 90 8.29 13.53 -7.41
CA LYS A 90 8.81 12.82 -8.60
C LYS A 90 9.84 11.74 -8.26
N HIS A 91 10.50 11.85 -7.12
CA HIS A 91 11.52 10.89 -6.67
C HIS A 91 10.99 9.92 -5.60
N MET A 92 9.76 10.10 -5.15
CA MET A 92 9.10 9.19 -4.20
C MET A 92 8.36 8.09 -4.93
N ASP A 93 8.75 6.84 -4.68
CA ASP A 93 7.97 5.66 -5.05
C ASP A 93 6.89 5.42 -3.99
N PHE A 94 5.89 6.32 -3.96
CA PHE A 94 4.81 6.31 -2.98
C PHE A 94 3.45 6.23 -3.67
N GLU A 95 2.75 5.10 -3.51
CA GLU A 95 1.38 4.90 -4.01
C GLU A 95 0.36 5.50 -3.03
N LEU A 96 -0.52 6.37 -3.54
CA LEU A 96 -1.63 6.96 -2.78
C LEU A 96 -2.91 6.13 -3.01
N MET A 97 -3.62 5.78 -1.94
CA MET A 97 -4.87 5.03 -2.02
C MET A 97 -6.07 5.97 -2.16
N SER A 98 -6.86 5.77 -3.22
CA SER A 98 -8.11 6.47 -3.44
C SER A 98 -9.17 6.06 -2.43
N MET A 99 -9.84 7.05 -1.82
CA MET A 99 -11.02 6.86 -0.98
C MET A 99 -12.32 6.99 -1.78
N GLN A 100 -12.25 7.38 -3.06
CA GLN A 100 -13.37 7.44 -4.00
C GLN A 100 -12.94 6.82 -5.34
N THR A 101 -12.86 5.48 -5.38
CA THR A 101 -12.52 4.73 -6.59
C THR A 101 -13.36 5.22 -7.79
N GLY A 102 -12.71 5.35 -8.95
CA GLY A 102 -13.31 5.91 -10.16
C GLY A 102 -13.03 7.40 -10.34
N PHE A 103 -12.78 8.17 -9.28
CA PHE A 103 -12.45 9.59 -9.36
C PHE A 103 -10.97 9.85 -9.15
N ILE A 104 -10.40 9.28 -8.09
CA ILE A 104 -8.96 9.34 -7.82
C ILE A 104 -8.38 7.97 -8.18
N LYS A 105 -7.27 7.97 -8.91
CA LYS A 105 -6.55 6.76 -9.26
C LYS A 105 -5.67 6.33 -8.09
N ASP A 106 -5.63 5.04 -7.80
CA ASP A 106 -4.60 4.50 -6.91
C ASP A 106 -3.25 4.50 -7.68
N ASP A 107 -2.49 5.59 -7.59
CA ASP A 107 -1.24 5.80 -8.35
C ASP A 107 -0.21 6.54 -7.49
N THR A 108 0.99 6.73 -8.05
CA THR A 108 2.04 7.53 -7.45
C THR A 108 1.63 8.99 -7.27
N ILE A 109 2.15 9.62 -6.22
CA ILE A 109 1.92 11.04 -5.93
C ILE A 109 2.60 11.98 -6.93
N SER A 110 3.40 11.46 -7.86
CA SER A 110 4.18 12.23 -8.86
C SER A 110 3.32 13.12 -9.76
N SER A 111 2.02 12.80 -9.88
CA SER A 111 1.02 13.54 -10.66
C SER A 111 0.24 14.58 -9.85
N LYS A 112 0.54 14.74 -8.55
CA LYS A 112 -0.22 15.64 -7.66
C LYS A 112 0.52 16.95 -7.50
N VAL A 113 -0.23 18.06 -7.53
CA VAL A 113 0.30 19.42 -7.38
C VAL A 113 -0.21 19.99 -6.06
N PRO A 114 0.55 19.86 -4.96
CA PRO A 114 0.14 20.42 -3.68
C PRO A 114 0.11 21.95 -3.77
N PHE A 115 -0.87 22.56 -3.12
CA PHE A 115 -0.95 24.01 -2.98
C PHE A 115 -1.28 24.46 -1.54
N ALA A 116 -1.65 23.53 -0.67
CA ALA A 116 -1.76 23.80 0.76
C ALA A 116 -1.14 22.67 1.57
N SER A 117 -0.53 22.99 2.71
CA SER A 117 0.18 22.05 3.59
C SER A 117 -0.15 22.29 5.06
N ASP A 118 -0.20 21.21 5.85
CA ASP A 118 -0.30 21.29 7.32
C ASP A 118 1.08 21.35 8.00
N GLY A 119 2.16 21.34 7.22
CA GLY A 119 3.54 21.34 7.72
C GLY A 119 4.03 20.00 8.28
N SER A 120 3.19 18.96 8.25
CA SER A 120 3.50 17.61 8.75
C SER A 120 3.51 16.52 7.68
N GLY A 121 3.47 16.92 6.41
CA GLY A 121 3.53 15.99 5.28
C GLY A 121 2.18 15.69 4.65
N ASN A 122 1.12 16.38 5.05
CA ASN A 122 -0.17 16.26 4.38
C ASN A 122 -0.51 17.52 3.58
N PHE A 123 -1.23 17.31 2.48
CA PHE A 123 -1.49 18.37 1.51
C PHE A 123 -2.94 18.39 1.01
N ILE A 124 -3.35 19.56 0.54
CA ILE A 124 -4.41 19.70 -0.46
C ILE A 124 -3.73 19.95 -1.81
N ALA A 125 -4.14 19.19 -2.82
CA ALA A 125 -3.48 19.16 -4.11
C ALA A 125 -4.46 19.14 -5.29
N PHE A 126 -4.00 19.63 -6.43
CA PHE A 126 -4.62 19.32 -7.72
C PHE A 126 -4.25 17.90 -8.14
N ASP A 127 -5.24 17.15 -8.57
CA ASP A 127 -5.03 15.85 -9.20
C ASP A 127 -4.92 16.01 -10.72
N MET A 128 -3.69 15.90 -11.24
CA MET A 128 -3.44 16.04 -12.67
C MET A 128 -3.58 14.72 -13.44
N ASN A 129 -3.82 13.61 -12.74
CA ASN A 129 -4.01 12.28 -13.33
C ASN A 129 -5.15 11.53 -12.61
N PRO A 130 -6.39 12.03 -12.73
CA PRO A 130 -7.56 11.40 -12.12
C PRO A 130 -7.88 10.05 -12.76
N ASP A 131 -8.74 9.27 -12.12
CA ASP A 131 -9.32 8.05 -12.69
C ASP A 131 -10.48 8.39 -13.66
N LYS A 132 -11.07 7.39 -14.32
CA LYS A 132 -12.02 7.48 -15.43
C LYS A 132 -13.21 8.43 -15.26
N ASN A 133 -13.66 8.70 -14.03
CA ASN A 133 -14.77 9.60 -13.72
C ASN A 133 -14.31 10.94 -13.13
N GLY A 134 -13.02 11.10 -12.83
CA GLY A 134 -12.49 12.35 -12.26
C GLY A 134 -12.16 13.39 -13.33
N ILE A 135 -11.85 14.59 -12.86
CA ILE A 135 -11.58 15.77 -13.71
C ILE A 135 -10.13 16.20 -13.48
N ILE A 136 -9.38 16.46 -14.55
CA ILE A 136 -8.00 16.95 -14.43
C ILE A 136 -8.03 18.30 -13.71
N GLY A 137 -7.30 18.41 -12.60
CA GLY A 137 -7.32 19.58 -11.74
C GLY A 137 -8.40 19.54 -10.65
N GLN A 138 -9.10 18.42 -10.46
CA GLN A 138 -9.93 18.21 -9.27
C GLN A 138 -9.08 18.33 -8.00
N ILE A 139 -9.71 18.73 -6.90
CA ILE A 139 -9.05 18.97 -5.62
C ILE A 139 -9.13 17.72 -4.76
N ILE A 140 -7.97 17.23 -4.34
CA ILE A 140 -7.85 16.06 -3.49
C ILE A 140 -7.03 16.36 -2.24
N THR A 141 -7.08 15.47 -1.27
CA THR A 141 -6.07 15.41 -0.20
C THR A 141 -4.93 14.46 -0.58
N VAL A 142 -3.75 14.73 -0.05
CA VAL A 142 -2.62 13.81 -0.03
C VAL A 142 -2.26 13.59 1.44
N ASP A 143 -2.70 12.45 1.98
CA ASP A 143 -2.37 11.99 3.33
C ASP A 143 -1.18 11.04 3.22
N LEU A 144 0.03 11.55 3.51
CA LEU A 144 1.25 10.73 3.45
C LEU A 144 1.41 9.85 4.69
N ASP A 145 0.74 10.18 5.79
CA ASP A 145 0.80 9.42 7.03
C ASP A 145 0.03 8.09 6.92
N ASN A 146 -1.13 8.12 6.25
CA ASN A 146 -2.02 6.97 6.09
C ASN A 146 -2.11 6.45 4.65
N ASN A 147 -1.39 7.08 3.72
CA ASN A 147 -1.36 6.78 2.29
C ASN A 147 -2.76 6.90 1.64
N ARG A 148 -3.54 7.93 1.98
CA ARG A 148 -4.95 8.08 1.53
C ARG A 148 -5.20 9.38 0.78
N SER A 149 -6.20 9.35 -0.09
CA SER A 149 -6.65 10.52 -0.83
C SER A 149 -8.16 10.60 -0.90
N TYR A 150 -8.70 11.77 -0.54
CA TYR A 150 -10.12 12.07 -0.65
C TYR A 150 -10.35 13.17 -1.68
N LEU A 151 -11.36 13.01 -2.51
CA LEU A 151 -11.86 14.05 -3.41
C LEU A 151 -12.59 15.11 -2.57
N LEU A 152 -12.10 16.34 -2.60
CA LEU A 152 -12.69 17.48 -1.88
C LEU A 152 -13.60 18.31 -2.77
N ALA A 153 -13.24 18.51 -4.04
CA ALA A 153 -14.02 19.30 -4.98
C ALA A 153 -13.62 19.01 -6.43
N ASP A 154 -14.54 19.26 -7.36
CA ASP A 154 -14.29 19.12 -8.80
C ASP A 154 -13.37 20.22 -9.37
N SER A 155 -13.22 21.34 -8.66
CA SER A 155 -12.34 22.47 -9.02
C SER A 155 -11.96 23.32 -7.81
N LEU A 156 -11.03 24.26 -7.99
CA LEU A 156 -10.59 25.19 -6.94
C LEU A 156 -11.72 26.12 -6.47
N GLU A 157 -12.56 26.58 -7.39
CA GLU A 157 -13.75 27.35 -7.10
C GLU A 157 -14.73 26.55 -6.26
N GLY A 158 -14.92 25.26 -6.59
CA GLY A 158 -15.73 24.34 -5.79
C GLY A 158 -15.18 24.17 -4.36
N LEU A 159 -13.86 24.14 -4.19
CA LEU A 159 -13.23 24.14 -2.86
C LEU A 159 -13.53 25.43 -2.10
N TYR A 160 -13.46 26.59 -2.75
CA TYR A 160 -13.78 27.88 -2.12
C TYR A 160 -15.24 27.92 -1.66
N GLU A 161 -16.17 27.48 -2.50
CA GLU A 161 -17.58 27.35 -2.11
C GLU A 161 -17.76 26.45 -0.89
N PHE A 162 -17.03 25.34 -0.84
CA PHE A 162 -17.05 24.41 0.29
C PHE A 162 -16.52 25.05 1.58
N ILE A 163 -15.39 25.76 1.53
CA ILE A 163 -14.81 26.50 2.65
C ILE A 163 -15.84 27.52 3.20
N PHE A 164 -16.39 28.36 2.33
CA PHE A 164 -17.32 29.41 2.76
C PHE A 164 -18.62 28.86 3.32
N LYS A 165 -19.15 27.77 2.74
CA LYS A 165 -20.33 27.09 3.28
C LYS A 165 -20.04 26.54 4.68
N THR A 166 -18.87 25.96 4.89
CA THR A 166 -18.45 25.38 6.18
C THR A 166 -18.33 26.46 7.26
N LEU A 167 -17.76 27.62 6.93
CA LEU A 167 -17.70 28.80 7.81
C LEU A 167 -19.09 29.33 8.18
N LYS A 168 -19.97 29.52 7.19
CA LYS A 168 -21.35 30.00 7.41
C LYS A 168 -22.17 29.05 8.26
N CYS A 169 -21.96 27.74 8.12
CA CYS A 169 -22.61 26.72 8.92
C CYS A 169 -21.96 26.53 10.31
N LYS A 170 -20.94 27.32 10.67
CA LYS A 170 -20.19 27.23 11.93
C LYS A 170 -19.57 25.86 12.20
N LYS A 171 -19.30 25.08 11.15
CA LYS A 171 -18.59 23.79 11.23
C LYS A 171 -17.06 23.99 11.30
N MET A 172 -16.59 25.18 10.94
CA MET A 172 -15.21 25.66 11.04
C MET A 172 -15.24 27.05 11.66
N TYR A 173 -14.27 27.35 12.51
CA TYR A 173 -14.11 28.64 13.18
C TYR A 173 -12.67 29.09 13.15
N ILE A 174 -12.46 30.36 13.48
CA ILE A 174 -11.13 30.93 13.67
C ILE A 174 -10.80 30.86 15.16
N THR A 175 -9.73 30.16 15.49
CA THR A 175 -9.14 30.10 16.82
C THR A 175 -7.91 30.99 16.87
N VAL A 176 -7.62 31.57 18.03
CA VAL A 176 -6.35 32.25 18.30
C VAL A 176 -5.49 31.33 19.16
N GLY A 177 -4.34 30.90 18.64
CA GLY A 177 -3.40 30.05 19.36
C GLY A 177 -2.71 30.77 20.52
N ASP A 178 -1.98 30.02 21.34
CA ASP A 178 -1.22 30.55 22.48
C ASP A 178 -0.16 31.60 22.07
N ASN A 179 0.25 31.59 20.80
CA ASN A 179 1.14 32.56 20.19
C ASN A 179 0.42 33.85 19.71
N GLY A 180 -0.89 33.98 19.92
CA GLY A 180 -1.71 35.10 19.49
C GLY A 180 -2.10 35.09 18.01
N LYS A 181 -1.82 34.01 17.26
CA LYS A 181 -2.08 33.91 15.82
C LYS A 181 -3.41 33.24 15.54
N ALA A 182 -4.17 33.82 14.61
CA ALA A 182 -5.48 33.34 14.21
C ALA A 182 -5.35 32.28 13.12
N TYR A 183 -5.95 31.11 13.31
CA TYR A 183 -5.97 30.03 12.34
C TYR A 183 -7.35 29.36 12.25
N PHE A 184 -7.64 28.76 11.10
CA PHE A 184 -8.87 27.98 10.91
C PHE A 184 -8.77 26.61 11.57
N GLU A 185 -9.81 26.25 12.33
CA GLU A 185 -9.95 24.97 13.01
C GLU A 185 -11.37 24.43 12.79
N PHE A 186 -11.50 23.12 12.54
CA PHE A 186 -12.83 22.51 12.55
C PHE A 186 -13.27 22.24 13.98
N GLU A 187 -14.58 22.26 14.20
CA GLU A 187 -15.22 21.88 15.48
C GLU A 187 -14.80 20.50 16.01
N SER A 188 -14.29 19.63 15.13
CA SER A 188 -13.86 18.27 15.44
C SER A 188 -12.34 18.06 15.33
N GLY A 189 -11.53 19.13 15.24
CA GLY A 189 -10.08 19.06 15.08
C GLY A 189 -9.62 19.02 13.62
N HIS A 190 -8.68 18.14 13.27
CA HIS A 190 -8.04 18.11 11.94
C HIS A 190 -8.99 17.66 10.82
N LEU A 191 -8.79 18.15 9.57
CA LEU A 191 -9.63 17.81 8.40
C LEU A 191 -9.73 16.28 8.19
N PHE A 192 -8.60 15.57 8.24
CA PHE A 192 -8.54 14.11 8.06
C PHE A 192 -9.45 13.34 9.03
N ASN A 193 -9.71 13.88 10.23
CA ASN A 193 -10.63 13.24 11.20
C ASN A 193 -12.09 13.23 10.73
N LYS A 194 -12.43 14.01 9.69
CA LYS A 194 -13.78 14.11 9.12
C LYS A 194 -13.90 13.63 7.69
N LEU A 195 -12.80 13.35 6.97
CA LEU A 195 -12.86 13.05 5.54
C LEU A 195 -13.61 11.75 5.22
N ASP A 196 -13.61 10.79 6.13
CA ASP A 196 -14.47 9.59 6.03
C ASP A 196 -15.97 9.93 5.97
N GLY A 197 -16.39 11.10 6.50
CA GLY A 197 -17.78 11.59 6.43
C GLY A 197 -18.01 12.79 5.48
N ILE A 198 -16.98 13.57 5.15
CA ILE A 198 -17.09 14.73 4.23
C ILE A 198 -17.03 14.28 2.77
N SER A 199 -16.24 13.25 2.45
CA SER A 199 -16.13 12.80 1.06
C SER A 199 -17.43 12.21 0.49
N GLY A 200 -18.34 11.73 1.34
CA GLY A 200 -19.71 11.41 0.96
C GLY A 200 -20.60 12.62 0.66
N GLU A 201 -20.28 13.81 1.17
CA GLU A 201 -21.03 15.04 0.86
C GLU A 201 -20.72 15.57 -0.56
N VAL A 202 -19.50 15.32 -1.08
CA VAL A 202 -19.08 15.74 -2.43
C VAL A 202 -19.64 14.79 -3.51
N GLY A 203 -19.95 13.55 -3.15
CA GLY A 203 -20.56 12.55 -4.02
C GLY A 203 -22.02 12.23 -3.65
N ARG A 204 -22.97 13.10 -4.06
CA ARG A 204 -24.43 12.86 -4.14
C ARG A 204 -25.01 11.94 -3.05
N ASP A 205 -25.66 12.54 -2.04
CA ASP A 205 -26.70 11.94 -1.17
C ASP A 205 -27.32 10.66 -1.77
N SER A 206 -26.71 9.51 -1.52
CA SER A 206 -27.44 8.26 -1.61
C SER A 206 -27.88 7.99 -0.19
N ASN A 207 -29.07 8.48 0.16
CA ASN A 207 -29.87 8.03 1.31
C ASN A 207 -30.28 6.54 1.17
N GLU A 208 -29.46 5.75 0.48
CA GLU A 208 -29.69 4.35 0.17
C GLU A 208 -29.17 3.53 1.36
N TYR A 209 -30.10 2.89 2.04
CA TYR A 209 -29.82 2.01 3.17
C TYR A 209 -29.90 0.56 2.72
N ILE A 210 -28.83 -0.19 2.93
CA ILE A 210 -28.70 -1.59 2.55
C ILE A 210 -29.11 -2.47 3.72
N LYS A 211 -30.09 -3.35 3.50
CA LYS A 211 -30.49 -4.34 4.49
C LYS A 211 -29.39 -5.36 4.71
N MET A 212 -28.91 -5.47 5.95
CA MET A 212 -27.87 -6.42 6.32
C MET A 212 -28.47 -7.83 6.48
N PRO A 213 -27.80 -8.87 5.94
CA PRO A 213 -28.19 -10.24 6.21
C PRO A 213 -28.10 -10.55 7.72
N ARG A 214 -28.84 -11.54 8.21
CA ARG A 214 -28.87 -11.88 9.66
C ARG A 214 -27.61 -12.60 10.17
N ASP A 215 -26.57 -12.65 9.36
CA ASP A 215 -25.28 -13.28 9.67
C ASP A 215 -24.33 -12.28 10.35
N PHE A 216 -23.03 -12.58 10.32
CA PHE A 216 -21.92 -11.74 10.78
C PHE A 216 -22.11 -10.24 10.54
N TRP A 217 -22.65 -9.84 9.38
CA TRP A 217 -22.72 -8.44 8.96
C TRP A 217 -23.55 -7.55 9.89
N LYS A 218 -24.62 -8.08 10.49
CA LYS A 218 -25.39 -7.32 11.49
C LYS A 218 -24.60 -7.07 12.76
N SER A 219 -23.85 -8.06 13.22
CA SER A 219 -22.99 -7.92 14.41
C SER A 219 -21.82 -6.99 14.13
N TYR A 220 -21.22 -7.11 12.95
CA TYR A 220 -20.09 -6.29 12.52
C TYR A 220 -20.44 -4.79 12.48
N TYR A 221 -21.64 -4.44 12.00
CA TYR A 221 -22.10 -3.05 11.89
C TYR A 221 -23.10 -2.62 12.97
N VAL A 222 -23.12 -3.29 14.12
CA VAL A 222 -24.19 -3.10 15.14
C VAL A 222 -24.39 -1.63 15.54
N ASP A 223 -23.30 -0.88 15.66
CA ASP A 223 -23.32 0.53 16.08
C ASP A 223 -23.85 1.49 15.00
N HIS A 224 -23.98 1.00 13.76
CA HIS A 224 -24.43 1.76 12.60
C HIS A 224 -25.80 1.31 12.06
N LEU A 225 -26.42 0.29 12.67
CA LEU A 225 -27.70 -0.24 12.22
C LEU A 225 -28.85 0.72 12.50
N LYS A 226 -29.67 0.95 11.48
CA LYS A 226 -30.99 1.58 11.56
C LYS A 226 -32.00 0.67 10.89
N ASP A 227 -32.92 0.08 11.66
CA ASP A 227 -33.93 -0.88 11.19
C ASP A 227 -33.34 -2.03 10.34
N ASP A 228 -32.30 -2.70 10.86
CA ASP A 228 -31.55 -3.76 10.18
C ASP A 228 -30.81 -3.32 8.89
N LYS A 229 -30.58 -2.02 8.70
CA LYS A 229 -29.88 -1.48 7.54
C LYS A 229 -28.70 -0.62 7.95
N VAL A 230 -27.71 -0.55 7.06
CA VAL A 230 -26.59 0.41 7.14
C VAL A 230 -26.60 1.30 5.92
N SER A 231 -25.98 2.49 5.99
CA SER A 231 -25.84 3.33 4.80
C SER A 231 -24.92 2.65 3.77
N LYS A 232 -25.23 2.83 2.49
CA LYS A 232 -24.36 2.36 1.41
C LYS A 232 -22.98 3.02 1.45
N GLU A 233 -22.92 4.26 1.89
CA GLU A 233 -21.68 5.01 2.07
C GLU A 233 -20.75 4.36 3.11
N LEU A 234 -21.29 3.90 4.24
CA LEU A 234 -20.51 3.17 5.24
C LEU A 234 -19.83 1.94 4.62
N LEU A 235 -20.59 1.15 3.86
CA LEU A 235 -20.05 -0.01 3.15
C LEU A 235 -19.01 0.40 2.10
N ALA A 236 -19.29 1.47 1.36
CA ALA A 236 -18.38 1.99 0.35
C ALA A 236 -17.06 2.45 0.94
N ASN A 237 -17.01 2.86 2.21
CA ASN A 237 -15.78 3.27 2.90
C ASN A 237 -14.98 2.11 3.51
N GLU A 238 -15.51 0.87 3.49
CA GLU A 238 -14.80 -0.30 4.00
C GLU A 238 -13.53 -0.59 3.17
N LYS A 239 -12.38 -0.68 3.84
CA LYS A 239 -11.06 -0.87 3.21
C LYS A 239 -10.43 -2.22 3.48
N SER A 240 -10.62 -2.73 4.68
CA SER A 240 -10.08 -4.01 5.10
C SER A 240 -11.13 -4.73 5.90
N LEU A 241 -11.27 -6.03 5.64
CA LEU A 241 -12.15 -6.89 6.40
C LEU A 241 -11.34 -8.01 7.03
N PHE A 242 -11.49 -8.16 8.34
CA PHE A 242 -11.02 -9.33 9.07
C PHE A 242 -12.21 -10.12 9.60
N ILE A 243 -12.39 -11.34 9.08
CA ILE A 243 -13.53 -12.19 9.41
C ILE A 243 -13.02 -13.53 9.92
N LYS A 244 -13.49 -13.94 11.11
CA LYS A 244 -12.99 -15.15 11.77
C LYS A 244 -14.10 -15.96 12.42
N ASN A 245 -14.11 -17.27 12.16
CA ASN A 245 -15.04 -18.24 12.77
C ASN A 245 -16.52 -17.99 12.43
N GLU A 246 -16.81 -17.53 11.21
CA GLU A 246 -18.15 -17.09 10.83
C GLU A 246 -18.77 -17.94 9.73
N ASN A 247 -20.09 -17.89 9.66
CA ASN A 247 -20.88 -18.41 8.55
C ASN A 247 -21.64 -17.26 7.89
N LEU A 248 -21.23 -16.89 6.68
CA LEU A 248 -21.73 -15.68 6.03
C LEU A 248 -21.81 -15.82 4.51
N SER A 249 -22.54 -14.90 3.89
CA SER A 249 -22.47 -14.64 2.45
C SER A 249 -21.63 -13.39 2.20
N PHE A 250 -20.89 -13.36 1.09
CA PHE A 250 -20.15 -12.17 0.67
C PHE A 250 -21.02 -11.13 -0.05
N LYS A 251 -22.35 -11.30 -0.08
CA LYS A 251 -23.25 -10.37 -0.76
C LYS A 251 -23.01 -8.89 -0.44
N PRO A 252 -22.70 -8.45 0.79
CA PRO A 252 -22.43 -7.04 1.07
C PRO A 252 -21.20 -6.46 0.36
N LEU A 253 -20.22 -7.29 -0.06
CA LEU A 253 -19.01 -6.83 -0.75
C LEU A 253 -19.33 -6.10 -2.07
N GLN A 254 -20.50 -6.34 -2.67
CA GLN A 254 -20.94 -5.60 -3.87
C GLN A 254 -21.13 -4.09 -3.66
N TYR A 255 -21.15 -3.63 -2.41
CA TYR A 255 -21.27 -2.22 -2.06
C TYR A 255 -19.95 -1.63 -1.54
N MET A 256 -18.92 -2.46 -1.34
CA MET A 256 -17.63 -2.09 -0.76
C MET A 256 -16.62 -1.76 -1.86
N ASN A 257 -16.92 -0.74 -2.65
CA ASN A 257 -16.13 -0.37 -3.84
C ASN A 257 -14.68 0.01 -3.52
N ASN A 258 -14.40 0.34 -2.26
CA ASN A 258 -13.08 0.73 -1.80
C ASN A 258 -12.31 -0.39 -1.09
N LEU A 259 -12.84 -1.62 -1.00
CA LEU A 259 -12.22 -2.73 -0.30
C LEU A 259 -10.88 -3.13 -0.96
N ARG A 260 -9.79 -3.10 -0.20
CA ARG A 260 -8.42 -3.41 -0.67
C ARG A 260 -7.85 -4.68 -0.05
N GLU A 261 -8.31 -5.04 1.14
CA GLU A 261 -7.82 -6.21 1.86
C GLU A 261 -8.96 -7.04 2.46
N VAL A 262 -8.85 -8.35 2.32
CA VAL A 262 -9.75 -9.29 2.98
C VAL A 262 -8.91 -10.40 3.59
N VAL A 263 -9.08 -10.58 4.89
CA VAL A 263 -8.54 -11.70 5.66
C VAL A 263 -9.70 -12.51 6.19
N ILE A 264 -9.79 -13.78 5.77
CA ILE A 264 -10.78 -14.71 6.28
C ILE A 264 -10.12 -15.92 6.92
N HIS A 265 -10.55 -16.24 8.13
CA HIS A 265 -10.00 -17.34 8.91
C HIS A 265 -11.11 -18.24 9.45
N ASN A 266 -11.04 -19.53 9.15
CA ASN A 266 -11.98 -20.54 9.66
C ASN A 266 -13.45 -20.17 9.40
N CYS A 267 -13.75 -19.66 8.19
CA CYS A 267 -15.08 -19.25 7.82
C CYS A 267 -15.75 -20.27 6.88
N ASN A 268 -17.06 -20.38 6.99
CA ASN A 268 -17.90 -21.07 6.01
C ASN A 268 -18.59 -20.03 5.12
N ILE A 269 -18.07 -19.82 3.91
CA ILE A 269 -18.64 -18.85 2.98
C ILE A 269 -19.73 -19.54 2.16
N THR A 270 -20.98 -19.13 2.36
CA THR A 270 -22.14 -19.73 1.69
C THR A 270 -22.29 -19.30 0.24
N ASP A 271 -21.74 -18.14 -0.11
CA ASP A 271 -21.70 -17.62 -1.47
C ASP A 271 -20.45 -16.75 -1.64
N PHE A 272 -19.40 -17.35 -2.22
CA PHE A 272 -18.14 -16.68 -2.49
C PHE A 272 -18.17 -15.84 -3.77
N SER A 273 -19.20 -15.97 -4.62
CA SER A 273 -19.22 -15.35 -5.96
C SER A 273 -19.14 -13.82 -5.93
N PHE A 274 -19.62 -13.22 -4.84
CA PHE A 274 -19.57 -11.77 -4.62
C PHE A 274 -18.17 -11.22 -4.37
N ILE A 275 -17.15 -12.07 -4.13
CA ILE A 275 -15.76 -11.61 -4.09
C ILE A 275 -15.37 -10.91 -5.40
N SER A 276 -15.92 -11.37 -6.53
CA SER A 276 -15.71 -10.78 -7.85
C SER A 276 -16.17 -9.32 -7.97
N LYS A 277 -17.00 -8.84 -7.02
CA LYS A 277 -17.47 -7.46 -6.96
C LYS A 277 -16.51 -6.53 -6.22
N ALA A 278 -15.60 -7.06 -5.42
CA ALA A 278 -14.52 -6.29 -4.80
C ALA A 278 -13.38 -6.06 -5.83
N SER A 279 -13.67 -5.34 -6.92
CA SER A 279 -12.76 -5.19 -8.08
C SER A 279 -11.42 -4.52 -7.74
N GLU A 280 -11.38 -3.80 -6.63
CA GLU A 280 -10.20 -3.09 -6.15
C GLU A 280 -9.40 -3.88 -5.12
N LEU A 281 -9.76 -5.14 -4.86
CA LEU A 281 -9.07 -5.98 -3.88
C LEU A 281 -7.62 -6.20 -4.32
N ARG A 282 -6.68 -5.88 -3.42
CA ARG A 282 -5.23 -5.99 -3.62
C ARG A 282 -4.64 -7.16 -2.85
N LYS A 283 -5.19 -7.46 -1.68
CA LYS A 283 -4.71 -8.51 -0.77
C LYS A 283 -5.85 -9.42 -0.36
N LEU A 284 -5.63 -10.72 -0.49
CA LEU A 284 -6.60 -11.73 -0.07
C LEU A 284 -5.90 -12.86 0.66
N TYR A 285 -6.27 -13.05 1.93
CA TYR A 285 -5.75 -14.11 2.77
C TYR A 285 -6.89 -15.03 3.20
N ILE A 286 -6.79 -16.30 2.83
CA ILE A 286 -7.82 -17.31 3.11
C ILE A 286 -7.18 -18.43 3.89
N VAL A 287 -7.65 -18.62 5.13
CA VAL A 287 -7.11 -19.63 6.04
C VAL A 287 -8.23 -20.54 6.51
N ASN A 288 -8.05 -21.85 6.33
CA ASN A 288 -8.95 -22.88 6.83
C ASN A 288 -10.42 -22.65 6.43
N CYS A 289 -10.65 -22.18 5.21
CA CYS A 289 -11.99 -22.02 4.64
C CYS A 289 -12.25 -23.15 3.65
N LYS A 290 -13.49 -23.62 3.57
CA LYS A 290 -13.88 -24.67 2.64
C LYS A 290 -14.39 -24.05 1.35
N PHE A 291 -13.78 -24.42 0.23
CA PHE A 291 -14.28 -24.10 -1.10
C PHE A 291 -14.58 -25.37 -1.88
N SER A 292 -15.63 -25.31 -2.69
CA SER A 292 -15.82 -26.19 -3.82
C SER A 292 -14.84 -25.83 -4.94
N LYS A 293 -14.52 -26.82 -5.79
CA LYS A 293 -13.53 -26.70 -6.88
C LYS A 293 -13.74 -25.49 -7.81
N ASP A 294 -14.99 -25.03 -7.97
CA ASP A 294 -15.34 -23.96 -8.89
C ASP A 294 -15.33 -22.56 -8.27
N GLU A 295 -15.12 -22.41 -6.96
CA GLU A 295 -15.23 -21.10 -6.32
C GLU A 295 -14.02 -20.19 -6.57
N LEU A 296 -12.82 -20.74 -6.73
CA LEU A 296 -11.63 -19.93 -7.02
C LEU A 296 -11.73 -19.17 -8.35
N LYS A 297 -12.60 -19.61 -9.28
CA LYS A 297 -12.81 -18.92 -10.56
C LYS A 297 -13.30 -17.48 -10.37
N TYR A 298 -13.95 -17.16 -9.26
CA TYR A 298 -14.43 -15.81 -8.98
C TYR A 298 -13.29 -14.84 -8.65
N LEU A 299 -12.10 -15.35 -8.35
CA LEU A 299 -10.91 -14.53 -8.16
C LEU A 299 -10.33 -14.03 -9.48
N SER A 300 -10.58 -14.68 -10.62
CA SER A 300 -9.95 -14.31 -11.90
C SER A 300 -10.32 -12.91 -12.40
N SER A 301 -11.42 -12.32 -11.90
CA SER A 301 -11.82 -10.95 -12.20
C SER A 301 -11.11 -9.88 -11.35
N LEU A 302 -10.33 -10.27 -10.35
CA LEU A 302 -9.66 -9.34 -9.43
C LEU A 302 -8.36 -8.82 -10.03
N SER A 303 -8.48 -7.99 -11.08
CA SER A 303 -7.32 -7.51 -11.85
C SER A 303 -6.29 -6.73 -11.02
N HIS A 304 -6.67 -6.20 -9.86
CA HIS A 304 -5.78 -5.46 -8.96
C HIS A 304 -5.16 -6.32 -7.84
N LEU A 305 -5.45 -7.62 -7.79
CA LEU A 305 -4.91 -8.49 -6.75
C LEU A 305 -3.40 -8.64 -6.93
N LYS A 306 -2.65 -8.17 -5.92
CA LYS A 306 -1.18 -8.20 -5.85
C LYS A 306 -0.70 -9.36 -4.97
N GLU A 307 -1.43 -9.64 -3.89
CA GLU A 307 -1.08 -10.65 -2.89
C GLU A 307 -2.22 -11.65 -2.65
N LEU A 308 -1.89 -12.94 -2.73
CA LEU A 308 -2.82 -14.03 -2.44
C LEU A 308 -2.18 -15.07 -1.51
N SER A 309 -2.84 -15.36 -0.40
CA SER A 309 -2.47 -16.46 0.49
C SER A 309 -3.63 -17.44 0.63
N LEU A 310 -3.36 -18.70 0.33
CA LEU A 310 -4.29 -19.82 0.50
C LEU A 310 -3.66 -20.81 1.46
N ASN A 311 -4.32 -21.02 2.61
CA ASN A 311 -3.76 -21.81 3.71
C ASN A 311 -4.77 -22.81 4.24
N ILE A 312 -4.35 -24.07 4.41
CA ILE A 312 -5.15 -25.15 5.01
C ILE A 312 -6.45 -25.36 4.21
N MET A 313 -6.31 -25.77 2.96
CA MET A 313 -7.44 -25.90 2.03
C MET A 313 -7.30 -27.15 1.16
N GLU A 314 -8.42 -27.61 0.62
CA GLU A 314 -8.45 -28.69 -0.38
C GLU A 314 -8.67 -28.05 -1.76
N ILE A 315 -7.60 -27.97 -2.56
CA ILE A 315 -7.62 -27.31 -3.88
C ILE A 315 -6.91 -28.19 -4.88
N GLU A 316 -7.65 -28.66 -5.90
CA GLU A 316 -7.06 -29.48 -6.97
C GLU A 316 -6.37 -28.64 -8.06
N SER A 317 -6.86 -27.44 -8.33
CA SER A 317 -6.40 -26.58 -9.42
C SER A 317 -6.50 -25.11 -9.08
N ILE A 318 -5.47 -24.35 -9.46
CA ILE A 318 -5.33 -22.90 -9.37
C ILE A 318 -5.23 -22.27 -10.76
N LYS A 319 -5.44 -23.03 -11.84
CA LYS A 319 -5.36 -22.56 -13.23
C LYS A 319 -6.19 -21.30 -13.50
N CYS A 320 -7.35 -21.15 -12.85
CA CYS A 320 -8.18 -19.95 -13.01
C CYS A 320 -7.51 -18.65 -12.52
N LEU A 321 -6.48 -18.75 -11.68
CA LEU A 321 -5.76 -17.61 -11.13
C LEU A 321 -4.66 -17.09 -12.07
N THR A 322 -4.35 -17.79 -13.17
CA THR A 322 -3.29 -17.37 -14.10
C THR A 322 -3.63 -16.08 -14.86
N ASP A 323 -4.90 -15.69 -14.86
CA ASP A 323 -5.37 -14.44 -15.48
C ASP A 323 -5.08 -13.20 -14.60
N LEU A 324 -4.64 -13.40 -13.34
CA LEU A 324 -4.27 -12.34 -12.41
C LEU A 324 -2.92 -11.72 -12.76
N LYS A 325 -2.91 -10.85 -13.78
CA LYS A 325 -1.69 -10.24 -14.35
C LYS A 325 -0.84 -9.45 -13.35
N ASN A 326 -1.46 -8.93 -12.29
CA ASN A 326 -0.80 -8.12 -11.26
C ASN A 326 -0.43 -8.92 -10.00
N LEU A 327 -0.70 -10.23 -9.96
CA LEU A 327 -0.33 -11.06 -8.82
C LEU A 327 1.19 -11.23 -8.78
N LYS A 328 1.80 -10.71 -7.71
CA LYS A 328 3.24 -10.72 -7.46
C LYS A 328 3.63 -11.64 -6.32
N ASP A 329 2.74 -11.79 -5.35
CA ASP A 329 2.96 -12.54 -4.12
C ASP A 329 1.95 -13.68 -4.00
N LEU A 330 2.46 -14.91 -3.97
CA LEU A 330 1.65 -16.11 -3.79
C LEU A 330 2.19 -16.94 -2.63
N SER A 331 1.35 -17.18 -1.64
CA SER A 331 1.64 -18.05 -0.50
C SER A 331 0.65 -19.21 -0.47
N LEU A 332 1.19 -20.43 -0.46
CA LEU A 332 0.43 -21.67 -0.39
C LEU A 332 0.92 -22.50 0.79
N ARG A 333 0.03 -22.74 1.76
CA ARG A 333 0.34 -23.56 2.94
C ARG A 333 -0.65 -24.69 3.09
N LYS A 334 -0.17 -25.93 3.25
CA LYS A 334 -1.01 -27.09 3.54
C LYS A 334 -2.23 -27.18 2.61
N ILE A 335 -1.94 -27.20 1.31
CA ILE A 335 -2.94 -27.36 0.26
C ILE A 335 -2.94 -28.80 -0.21
N ASP A 336 -4.04 -29.48 0.04
CA ASP A 336 -4.21 -30.88 -0.35
C ASP A 336 -4.63 -30.97 -1.83
N LYS A 337 -4.06 -31.97 -2.55
CA LYS A 337 -4.37 -32.34 -3.94
C LYS A 337 -3.96 -31.31 -5.03
N LEU A 338 -3.18 -30.29 -4.70
CA LEU A 338 -2.76 -29.27 -5.66
C LEU A 338 -1.95 -29.86 -6.82
N ASN A 339 -2.37 -29.58 -8.06
CA ASN A 339 -1.53 -29.75 -9.23
C ASN A 339 -0.45 -28.64 -9.30
N VAL A 340 0.70 -28.88 -8.67
CA VAL A 340 1.80 -27.90 -8.56
C VAL A 340 2.38 -27.44 -9.90
N GLU A 341 2.24 -28.23 -10.97
CA GLU A 341 2.69 -27.85 -12.31
C GLU A 341 1.99 -26.59 -12.83
N GLU A 342 0.79 -26.28 -12.33
CA GLU A 342 0.06 -25.07 -12.70
C GLU A 342 0.76 -23.78 -12.25
N LEU A 343 1.64 -23.85 -11.24
CA LEU A 343 2.46 -22.73 -10.79
C LEU A 343 3.37 -22.19 -11.89
N SER A 344 3.75 -23.03 -12.87
CA SER A 344 4.58 -22.63 -14.00
C SER A 344 3.97 -21.50 -14.87
N ASN A 345 2.67 -21.24 -14.73
CA ASN A 345 1.97 -20.22 -15.51
C ASN A 345 2.07 -18.80 -14.92
N PHE A 346 2.49 -18.64 -13.66
CA PHE A 346 2.54 -17.33 -12.98
C PHE A 346 3.84 -16.57 -13.27
N LYS A 347 4.05 -16.22 -14.54
CA LYS A 347 5.31 -15.62 -15.03
C LYS A 347 5.66 -14.26 -14.41
N SER A 348 4.66 -13.53 -13.91
CA SER A 348 4.82 -12.24 -13.23
C SER A 348 5.15 -12.36 -11.73
N LEU A 349 5.15 -13.58 -11.18
CA LEU A 349 5.33 -13.78 -9.75
C LEU A 349 6.74 -13.34 -9.32
N GLU A 350 6.79 -12.50 -8.29
CA GLU A 350 8.03 -11.99 -7.70
C GLU A 350 8.35 -12.73 -6.40
N HIS A 351 7.34 -13.15 -5.63
CA HIS A 351 7.51 -13.81 -4.35
C HIS A 351 6.64 -15.07 -4.26
N LEU A 352 7.28 -16.20 -3.94
CA LEU A 352 6.62 -17.50 -3.78
C LEU A 352 6.96 -18.12 -2.44
N SER A 353 5.93 -18.44 -1.66
CA SER A 353 6.05 -19.18 -0.40
C SER A 353 5.26 -20.48 -0.46
N LEU A 354 5.93 -21.60 -0.22
CA LEU A 354 5.37 -22.94 -0.24
C LEU A 354 5.65 -23.62 1.10
N GLU A 355 4.60 -24.02 1.82
CA GLU A 355 4.74 -24.66 3.14
C GLU A 355 3.84 -25.90 3.27
N GLU A 356 4.38 -27.00 3.81
CA GLU A 356 3.61 -28.23 4.10
C GLU A 356 2.82 -28.76 2.86
N LEU A 357 3.43 -28.73 1.68
CA LEU A 357 2.83 -29.22 0.43
C LEU A 357 3.42 -30.57 -0.01
N SER A 358 2.64 -31.34 -0.77
CA SER A 358 3.14 -32.55 -1.45
C SER A 358 3.66 -32.19 -2.85
N ILE A 359 4.97 -31.97 -2.95
CA ILE A 359 5.63 -31.56 -4.20
C ILE A 359 6.57 -32.67 -4.68
N PRO A 360 6.28 -33.35 -5.81
CA PRO A 360 7.13 -34.43 -6.30
C PRO A 360 8.45 -33.95 -6.90
N ASN A 361 8.45 -32.77 -7.53
CA ASN A 361 9.62 -32.10 -8.09
C ASN A 361 9.35 -30.59 -8.23
N PHE A 362 10.39 -29.81 -8.52
CA PHE A 362 10.33 -28.35 -8.62
C PHE A 362 10.51 -27.84 -10.06
N ASP A 363 10.24 -28.66 -11.08
CA ASP A 363 10.48 -28.29 -12.48
C ASP A 363 9.66 -27.06 -12.91
N PHE A 364 8.48 -26.87 -12.32
CA PHE A 364 7.61 -25.71 -12.55
C PHE A 364 8.28 -24.36 -12.28
N ILE A 365 9.24 -24.30 -11.33
CA ILE A 365 9.95 -23.08 -10.94
C ILE A 365 10.78 -22.51 -12.10
N ASN A 366 11.23 -23.35 -13.04
CA ASN A 366 12.03 -22.90 -14.19
C ASN A 366 11.33 -21.86 -15.08
N ASN A 367 10.00 -21.76 -14.99
CA ASN A 367 9.20 -20.78 -15.73
C ASN A 367 9.00 -19.45 -14.98
N LEU A 368 9.34 -19.39 -13.68
CA LEU A 368 9.15 -18.23 -12.80
C LEU A 368 10.34 -17.25 -12.90
N LYS A 369 10.59 -16.73 -14.10
CA LYS A 369 11.79 -15.92 -14.39
C LYS A 369 11.84 -14.57 -13.66
N SER A 370 10.70 -14.09 -13.16
CA SER A 370 10.59 -12.84 -12.40
C SER A 370 10.78 -13.04 -10.89
N LEU A 371 10.96 -14.29 -10.43
CA LEU A 371 11.01 -14.63 -9.02
C LEU A 371 12.24 -14.02 -8.35
N LYS A 372 11.99 -13.24 -7.31
CA LYS A 372 12.97 -12.58 -6.46
C LYS A 372 13.09 -13.31 -5.12
N GLU A 373 11.98 -13.69 -4.52
CA GLU A 373 11.98 -14.37 -3.22
C GLU A 373 11.32 -15.75 -3.31
N LEU A 374 12.01 -16.75 -2.78
CA LEU A 374 11.53 -18.12 -2.69
C LEU A 374 11.67 -18.61 -1.25
N CYS A 375 10.53 -18.95 -0.64
CA CYS A 375 10.45 -19.60 0.66
C CYS A 375 9.87 -21.01 0.50
N ILE A 376 10.58 -22.01 1.00
CA ILE A 376 10.15 -23.41 0.99
C ILE A 376 10.30 -23.92 2.43
N ASP A 377 9.19 -24.34 3.05
CA ASP A 377 9.23 -24.84 4.42
C ASP A 377 8.45 -26.15 4.59
N LYS A 378 8.97 -27.05 5.43
CA LYS A 378 8.37 -28.37 5.71
C LYS A 378 7.94 -29.16 4.47
N ILE A 379 8.73 -29.06 3.40
CA ILE A 379 8.57 -29.86 2.17
C ILE A 379 9.81 -30.72 2.03
N LYS A 380 9.61 -32.00 1.66
CA LYS A 380 10.72 -32.91 1.37
C LYS A 380 11.26 -32.63 -0.03
N ILE A 381 12.50 -32.18 -0.10
CA ILE A 381 13.17 -31.78 -1.35
C ILE A 381 14.24 -32.79 -1.71
N LYS A 382 14.17 -33.32 -2.93
CA LYS A 382 15.16 -34.28 -3.42
C LYS A 382 16.54 -33.62 -3.62
N ASP A 383 16.58 -32.52 -4.37
CA ASP A 383 17.81 -31.80 -4.69
C ASP A 383 17.54 -30.32 -4.99
N LEU A 384 18.61 -29.52 -5.09
CA LEU A 384 18.57 -28.07 -5.31
C LEU A 384 18.73 -27.67 -6.78
N SER A 385 18.50 -28.58 -7.73
CA SER A 385 18.77 -28.31 -9.16
C SER A 385 17.91 -27.17 -9.73
N PHE A 386 16.74 -26.92 -9.16
CA PHE A 386 15.83 -25.83 -9.54
C PHE A 386 16.44 -24.43 -9.35
N LEU A 387 17.45 -24.26 -8.49
CA LEU A 387 18.11 -22.96 -8.28
C LEU A 387 18.87 -22.46 -9.51
N LYS A 388 19.27 -23.36 -10.43
CA LYS A 388 20.14 -23.05 -11.57
C LYS A 388 19.64 -21.89 -12.43
N ASN A 389 18.32 -21.76 -12.58
CA ASN A 389 17.71 -20.82 -13.53
C ASN A 389 17.11 -19.56 -12.87
N LEU A 390 17.17 -19.44 -11.54
CA LEU A 390 16.56 -18.35 -10.77
C LEU A 390 17.47 -17.12 -10.65
N THR A 391 17.97 -16.61 -11.77
CA THR A 391 19.00 -15.55 -11.79
C THR A 391 18.54 -14.19 -11.22
N MET A 392 17.23 -14.00 -11.05
CA MET A 392 16.63 -12.80 -10.42
C MET A 392 16.48 -12.92 -8.89
N LEU A 393 16.75 -14.09 -8.32
CA LEU A 393 16.54 -14.38 -6.91
C LEU A 393 17.44 -13.50 -6.03
N ASN A 394 16.83 -12.77 -5.11
CA ASN A 394 17.47 -11.97 -4.08
C ASN A 394 17.38 -12.63 -2.69
N LYS A 395 16.41 -13.52 -2.47
CA LYS A 395 16.19 -14.19 -1.18
C LYS A 395 15.77 -15.64 -1.39
N PHE A 396 16.46 -16.54 -0.71
CA PHE A 396 16.13 -17.95 -0.66
C PHE A 396 16.05 -18.41 0.79
N ILE A 397 14.88 -18.89 1.21
CA ILE A 397 14.67 -19.48 2.53
C ILE A 397 14.27 -20.94 2.36
N MET A 398 15.05 -21.83 2.96
CA MET A 398 14.68 -23.22 3.13
C MET A 398 15.37 -23.79 4.37
N ARG A 399 14.59 -23.99 5.44
CA ARG A 399 15.12 -24.30 6.78
C ARG A 399 15.64 -25.73 6.93
N TYR A 400 15.14 -26.63 6.10
CA TYR A 400 15.49 -28.06 6.12
C TYR A 400 16.34 -28.42 4.91
N LYS A 401 17.33 -29.30 5.11
CA LYS A 401 18.21 -29.76 4.03
C LYS A 401 17.45 -30.53 2.96
N ALA A 402 17.89 -30.37 1.71
CA ALA A 402 17.53 -31.31 0.64
C ALA A 402 18.17 -32.68 0.90
N GLU A 403 17.61 -33.75 0.35
CA GLU A 403 18.18 -35.10 0.43
C GLU A 403 19.55 -35.19 -0.25
N ASP A 404 19.76 -34.42 -1.33
CA ASP A 404 20.99 -34.35 -2.11
C ASP A 404 21.42 -32.89 -2.34
N GLU A 405 22.58 -32.54 -1.79
CA GLU A 405 23.15 -31.19 -1.84
C GLU A 405 24.22 -31.02 -2.94
N ARG A 406 24.41 -31.98 -3.85
CA ARG A 406 25.43 -31.88 -4.93
C ARG A 406 25.28 -30.62 -5.81
N ASN A 407 24.09 -30.05 -5.82
CA ASN A 407 23.72 -28.88 -6.61
C ASN A 407 23.71 -27.56 -5.81
N ILE A 408 24.17 -27.57 -4.54
CA ILE A 408 24.21 -26.35 -3.69
C ILE A 408 25.06 -25.22 -4.29
N ASN A 409 26.08 -25.58 -5.06
CA ASN A 409 26.96 -24.62 -5.75
C ASN A 409 26.23 -23.76 -6.79
N PHE A 410 24.99 -24.09 -7.17
CA PHE A 410 24.18 -23.22 -8.02
C PHE A 410 23.88 -21.87 -7.36
N ILE A 411 23.93 -21.77 -6.03
CA ILE A 411 23.82 -20.50 -5.30
C ILE A 411 24.92 -19.52 -5.76
N SER A 412 26.13 -19.99 -6.05
CA SER A 412 27.24 -19.14 -6.52
C SER A 412 26.98 -18.45 -7.87
N ASN A 413 25.98 -18.92 -8.62
CA ASN A 413 25.56 -18.32 -9.89
C ASN A 413 24.51 -17.20 -9.71
N LEU A 414 23.92 -17.07 -8.51
CA LEU A 414 22.84 -16.13 -8.24
C LEU A 414 23.41 -14.75 -7.90
N LYS A 415 23.78 -13.97 -8.93
CA LYS A 415 24.49 -12.69 -8.72
C LYS A 415 23.70 -11.60 -7.98
N LYS A 416 22.38 -11.75 -7.85
CA LYS A 416 21.49 -10.84 -7.11
C LYS A 416 21.14 -11.32 -5.71
N ILE A 417 21.60 -12.50 -5.30
CA ILE A 417 21.26 -13.09 -4.00
C ILE A 417 21.83 -12.22 -2.87
N LYS A 418 20.97 -11.86 -1.93
CA LYS A 418 21.27 -11.07 -0.73
C LYS A 418 21.11 -11.88 0.53
N GLU A 419 20.13 -12.77 0.56
CA GLU A 419 19.80 -13.59 1.72
C GLU A 419 19.64 -15.06 1.32
N VAL A 420 20.38 -15.93 2.00
CA VAL A 420 20.26 -17.40 1.89
C VAL A 420 20.07 -17.97 3.28
N GLN A 421 18.83 -18.27 3.66
CA GLN A 421 18.49 -18.94 4.91
C GLN A 421 18.35 -20.44 4.64
N TYR A 422 19.48 -21.12 4.54
CA TYR A 422 19.59 -22.57 4.33
C TYR A 422 20.80 -23.09 5.12
N PRO A 423 20.75 -24.28 5.74
CA PRO A 423 21.88 -24.86 6.49
C PRO A 423 23.06 -25.25 5.57
N VAL A 424 23.81 -24.28 5.06
CA VAL A 424 24.97 -24.51 4.19
C VAL A 424 26.16 -24.99 5.00
N SER A 425 26.83 -26.03 4.50
CA SER A 425 28.07 -26.55 5.09
C SER A 425 29.34 -25.97 4.45
N ASP A 426 29.35 -25.77 3.12
CA ASP A 426 30.52 -25.23 2.40
C ASP A 426 30.42 -23.70 2.23
N MET A 427 31.22 -22.94 2.97
CA MET A 427 31.19 -21.47 2.86
C MET A 427 31.81 -20.93 1.57
N SER A 428 32.53 -21.75 0.79
CA SER A 428 33.15 -21.32 -0.47
C SER A 428 32.11 -20.89 -1.52
N ILE A 429 30.87 -21.37 -1.41
CA ILE A 429 29.80 -21.06 -2.37
C ILE A 429 29.44 -19.57 -2.40
N TYR A 430 29.69 -18.84 -1.31
CA TYR A 430 29.31 -17.43 -1.18
C TYR A 430 30.33 -16.48 -1.78
N LYS A 431 31.55 -16.94 -2.09
CA LYS A 431 32.64 -16.09 -2.59
C LYS A 431 32.28 -15.37 -3.89
N GLU A 432 31.48 -16.00 -4.73
CA GLU A 432 31.05 -15.48 -6.03
C GLU A 432 29.69 -14.76 -5.98
N CYS A 433 29.15 -14.49 -4.79
CA CYS A 433 27.87 -13.82 -4.57
C CYS A 433 28.13 -12.35 -4.14
N PRO A 434 28.20 -11.38 -5.06
CA PRO A 434 28.64 -10.01 -4.73
C PRO A 434 27.67 -9.25 -3.82
N CYS A 435 26.40 -9.64 -3.79
CA CYS A 435 25.35 -8.96 -3.02
C CYS A 435 24.97 -9.68 -1.72
N ILE A 436 25.62 -10.81 -1.37
CA ILE A 436 25.22 -11.61 -0.21
C ILE A 436 25.54 -10.87 1.09
N GLU A 437 24.53 -10.76 1.95
CA GLU A 437 24.59 -10.05 3.23
C GLU A 437 24.19 -10.96 4.40
N GLU A 438 23.27 -11.90 4.16
CA GLU A 438 22.71 -12.77 5.19
C GLU A 438 22.79 -14.24 4.77
N ILE A 439 23.36 -15.09 5.63
CA ILE A 439 23.54 -16.52 5.35
C ILE A 439 23.05 -17.41 6.48
N GLY A 440 22.63 -18.61 6.11
CA GLY A 440 22.40 -19.74 6.98
C GLY A 440 23.61 -20.67 6.97
N VAL A 441 23.97 -21.20 8.14
CA VAL A 441 25.10 -22.12 8.28
C VAL A 441 24.70 -23.37 9.06
N ASP A 442 25.19 -24.53 8.62
CA ASP A 442 25.06 -25.80 9.35
C ASP A 442 26.16 -25.89 10.42
N ALA A 443 25.78 -25.82 11.70
CA ALA A 443 26.73 -25.77 12.80
C ALA A 443 27.60 -27.03 12.95
N GLU A 444 27.10 -28.18 12.53
CA GLU A 444 27.76 -29.47 12.74
C GLU A 444 28.74 -29.80 11.62
N ASN A 445 28.45 -29.34 10.40
CA ASN A 445 29.19 -29.75 9.20
C ASN A 445 29.89 -28.60 8.47
N ILE A 446 29.97 -27.41 9.07
CA ILE A 446 30.56 -26.23 8.40
C ILE A 446 32.07 -26.38 8.13
N PHE A 447 32.50 -26.00 6.93
CA PHE A 447 33.90 -25.92 6.52
C PHE A 447 34.16 -24.72 5.59
N ASN A 448 35.44 -24.46 5.26
CA ASN A 448 35.90 -23.34 4.44
C ASN A 448 35.52 -21.94 4.97
N ILE A 449 35.39 -21.77 6.29
CA ILE A 449 34.95 -20.51 6.93
C ILE A 449 35.85 -19.33 6.54
N GLU A 450 37.13 -19.59 6.30
CA GLU A 450 38.09 -18.59 5.83
C GLU A 450 37.74 -17.98 4.47
N MET A 451 36.90 -18.65 3.65
CA MET A 451 36.39 -18.12 2.38
C MET A 451 35.36 -17.01 2.56
N LEU A 452 34.84 -16.80 3.78
CA LEU A 452 33.95 -15.67 4.07
C LEU A 452 34.69 -14.34 4.10
N LYS A 453 36.03 -14.36 4.20
CA LYS A 453 36.84 -13.14 4.16
C LYS A 453 36.55 -12.35 2.87
N ASP A 454 36.48 -11.03 2.99
CA ASP A 454 36.22 -10.09 1.89
C ASP A 454 34.82 -10.23 1.24
N THR A 455 33.87 -10.90 1.92
CA THR A 455 32.44 -10.90 1.54
C THR A 455 31.68 -9.76 2.25
N ASN A 456 30.46 -9.47 1.78
CA ASN A 456 29.56 -8.47 2.39
C ASN A 456 28.66 -9.05 3.50
N ILE A 457 28.96 -10.28 3.95
CA ILE A 457 28.13 -11.00 4.93
C ILE A 457 28.23 -10.31 6.30
N ARG A 458 27.06 -10.00 6.86
CA ARG A 458 26.90 -9.27 8.12
C ARG A 458 25.86 -9.88 9.06
N SER A 459 25.12 -10.88 8.59
CA SER A 459 24.11 -11.61 9.38
C SER A 459 24.26 -13.12 9.17
N VAL A 460 24.20 -13.88 10.26
CA VAL A 460 24.30 -15.34 10.24
C VAL A 460 23.17 -15.96 11.06
N MET A 461 22.41 -16.88 10.45
CA MET A 461 21.51 -17.79 11.15
C MET A 461 22.16 -19.16 11.27
N VAL A 462 22.30 -19.67 12.49
CA VAL A 462 22.91 -20.96 12.76
C VAL A 462 21.83 -22.05 12.84
N TYR A 463 22.00 -23.12 12.08
CA TYR A 463 21.10 -24.27 12.03
C TYR A 463 21.79 -25.52 12.59
N ASN A 464 21.00 -26.50 13.02
CA ASN A 464 21.46 -27.82 13.46
C ASN A 464 22.45 -27.80 14.64
N ALA A 465 22.50 -26.74 15.45
CA ALA A 465 23.44 -26.66 16.56
C ALA A 465 23.11 -27.66 17.67
N SER A 466 24.13 -28.40 18.12
CA SER A 466 23.98 -29.36 19.24
C SER A 466 23.85 -28.68 20.61
N SER A 467 24.34 -27.45 20.76
CA SER A 467 24.26 -26.68 22.01
C SER A 467 24.48 -25.19 21.78
N LYS A 468 24.15 -24.37 22.78
CA LYS A 468 24.46 -22.94 22.77
C LYS A 468 25.97 -22.67 22.68
N GLU A 469 26.77 -23.50 23.35
CA GLU A 469 28.23 -23.42 23.30
C GLU A 469 28.77 -23.70 21.88
N ASN A 470 28.19 -24.65 21.15
CA ASN A 470 28.53 -24.90 19.75
C ASN A 470 28.23 -23.66 18.87
N VAL A 471 27.09 -23.00 19.08
CA VAL A 471 26.75 -21.74 18.40
C VAL A 471 27.78 -20.64 18.72
N ASP A 472 28.07 -20.41 20.01
CA ASP A 472 28.95 -19.33 20.45
C ASP A 472 30.39 -19.52 19.93
N ASN A 473 30.88 -20.77 19.92
CA ASN A 473 32.17 -21.13 19.35
C ASN A 473 32.21 -20.90 17.83
N LEU A 474 31.16 -21.29 17.12
CA LEU A 474 31.05 -21.09 15.67
C LEU A 474 31.01 -19.60 15.32
N ILE A 475 30.16 -18.82 15.98
CA ILE A 475 30.06 -17.38 15.75
C ILE A 475 31.38 -16.69 16.06
N SER A 476 32.09 -17.09 17.13
CA SER A 476 33.43 -16.58 17.43
C SER A 476 34.43 -16.86 16.32
N LYS A 477 34.36 -18.04 15.70
CA LYS A 477 35.20 -18.41 14.55
C LYS A 477 34.83 -17.64 13.27
N ILE A 478 33.54 -17.41 13.00
CA ILE A 478 33.11 -16.59 11.85
C ILE A 478 33.60 -15.14 12.02
N LYS A 479 33.48 -14.60 13.24
CA LYS A 479 33.94 -13.24 13.59
C LYS A 479 35.44 -13.01 13.43
N SER A 480 36.26 -14.07 13.34
CA SER A 480 37.69 -13.91 13.02
C SER A 480 37.95 -13.60 11.54
N TYR A 481 36.93 -13.72 10.67
CA TYR A 481 37.05 -13.47 9.23
C TYR A 481 36.19 -12.31 8.72
N ILE A 482 35.04 -12.05 9.35
CA ILE A 482 34.09 -11.00 8.95
C ILE A 482 33.47 -10.29 10.17
N GLU A 483 33.02 -9.05 9.97
CA GLU A 483 32.25 -8.31 10.98
C GLU A 483 30.76 -8.67 10.88
N LEU A 484 30.15 -9.08 12.01
CA LEU A 484 28.73 -9.42 12.07
C LEU A 484 27.96 -8.34 12.82
N ASN A 485 26.90 -7.82 12.19
CA ASN A 485 25.92 -6.92 12.80
C ASN A 485 24.92 -7.69 13.66
N SER A 486 24.55 -8.89 13.23
CA SER A 486 23.59 -9.74 13.94
C SER A 486 23.87 -11.21 13.71
N TRP A 487 23.36 -12.05 14.61
CA TRP A 487 23.31 -13.48 14.43
C TRP A 487 22.17 -14.07 15.24
N GLY A 488 21.64 -15.20 14.78
CA GLY A 488 20.62 -15.98 15.47
C GLY A 488 20.92 -17.47 15.34
N TYR A 489 20.14 -18.31 16.03
CA TYR A 489 20.20 -19.75 15.86
C TYR A 489 18.81 -20.36 15.97
N MET A 490 18.58 -21.46 15.28
CA MET A 490 17.35 -22.24 15.38
C MET A 490 17.46 -23.19 16.56
N GLU A 491 16.52 -23.10 17.50
CA GLU A 491 16.35 -24.09 18.56
C GLU A 491 15.66 -25.34 17.98
N ASN A 492 16.25 -26.51 18.22
CA ASN A 492 15.73 -27.80 17.77
C ASN A 492 14.45 -28.20 18.50
#